data_AF-A0A1T4S7G2-F1
#
_entry.id   AF-A0A1T4S7G2-F1
#
_cell.length_a   1.000
_cell.length_b   1.000
_cell.length_c   1.000
_cell.angle_alpha   90.00
_cell.angle_beta   90.00
_cell.angle_gamma   90.00
#
_symmetry.space_group_name_H-M   'P 1'
#
loop_
_entity.id
_entity.type
_entity.pdbx_description
1 polymer ?
#
loop_
_entity_poly.entity_id
_entity_poly.type
_entity_poly.pdbx_seq_one_letter_code
_entity_poly.pdbx_strand_id
1 'polypeptide(L)'
;MAEAGQGCVKAAAGPLAAAAPPPITASQPTQEGKTMTIARVGHQAPDFEANVYFNGGFQTMRLSDYKGKWIVLCFYPGDFTFV
;
A
#
# COMPACT_ATOMS: atom_id res chain seq x y z
N MET A 1 -22.50 -24.35 13.54
CA MET A 1 -22.49 -23.51 12.33
C MET A 1 -22.40 -22.05 12.74
N ALA A 2 -21.20 -21.48 12.67
CA ALA A 2 -20.82 -20.06 12.65
C ALA A 2 -19.30 -20.03 12.90
N GLU A 3 -18.52 -19.91 11.82
CA GLU A 3 -17.07 -19.96 11.83
C GLU A 3 -16.49 -18.67 12.43
N ALA A 4 -15.54 -18.80 13.36
CA ALA A 4 -14.80 -17.68 13.92
C ALA A 4 -13.77 -17.17 12.89
N GLY A 5 -14.03 -16.03 12.26
CA GLY A 5 -13.13 -15.55 11.20
C GLY A 5 -13.23 -14.08 10.83
N GLN A 6 -13.56 -13.16 11.75
CA GLN A 6 -13.63 -11.71 11.43
C GLN A 6 -13.20 -10.81 12.59
N GLY A 7 -12.15 -11.18 13.34
CA GLY A 7 -11.66 -10.38 14.47
C GLY A 7 -10.30 -9.76 14.18
N CYS A 8 -10.27 -8.47 13.85
CA CYS A 8 -9.10 -7.62 13.60
C CYS A 8 -8.33 -7.89 12.30
N VAL A 9 -8.52 -7.00 11.31
CA VAL A 9 -7.60 -6.89 10.16
C VAL A 9 -6.21 -6.48 10.64
N LYS A 10 -5.17 -7.19 10.21
CA LYS A 10 -3.78 -6.80 10.49
C LYS A 10 -3.51 -5.44 9.85
N ALA A 11 -2.87 -4.51 10.55
CA ALA A 11 -2.55 -3.20 9.98
C ALA A 11 -1.69 -3.37 8.72
N ALA A 12 -2.15 -2.78 7.61
CA ALA A 12 -1.38 -2.76 6.38
C ALA A 12 -0.17 -1.83 6.53
N ALA A 13 0.94 -2.17 5.88
CA ALA A 13 2.18 -1.40 5.97
C ALA A 13 2.10 0.01 5.33
N GLY A 14 1.07 0.29 4.52
CA GLY A 14 0.94 1.57 3.83
C GLY A 14 1.94 1.71 2.69
N PRO A 15 2.49 2.91 2.41
CA PRO A 15 3.51 3.11 1.39
C PRO A 15 4.75 2.26 1.69
N LEU A 16 5.08 1.35 0.78
CA LEU A 16 6.25 0.50 0.88
C LEU A 16 7.45 1.27 0.30
N ALA A 17 8.54 1.38 1.07
CA ALA A 17 9.76 2.01 0.58
C ALA A 17 10.22 1.32 -0.70
N ALA A 18 10.44 2.11 -1.77
CA ALA A 18 10.94 1.59 -3.03
C ALA A 18 12.25 0.84 -2.78
N ALA A 19 12.32 -0.43 -3.20
CA ALA A 19 13.50 -1.27 -3.05
C ALA A 19 14.72 -0.55 -3.65
N ALA A 20 15.59 -0.04 -2.79
CA ALA A 20 16.88 0.49 -3.18
C ALA A 20 17.78 -0.68 -3.67
N PRO A 21 18.64 -0.45 -4.68
CA PRO A 21 19.68 -1.42 -5.05
C PRO A 21 20.63 -1.69 -3.87
N PRO A 22 21.37 -2.82 -3.87
CA PRO A 22 22.09 -3.32 -2.69
C PRO A 22 23.12 -2.32 -2.13
N PRO A 23 23.44 -2.42 -0.83
CA PRO A 23 24.18 -1.39 -0.11
C PRO A 23 25.64 -1.36 -0.55
N ILE A 24 26.07 -0.22 -1.07
CA ILE A 24 27.47 0.20 -0.98
C ILE A 24 27.61 1.00 0.31
N THR A 25 28.29 0.38 1.27
CA THR A 25 28.88 0.87 2.51
C THR A 25 28.87 2.39 2.73
N ALA A 26 28.15 2.85 3.77
CA ALA A 26 28.69 3.64 4.88
C ALA A 26 27.55 4.26 5.72
N SER A 27 27.62 3.97 7.01
CA SER A 27 26.91 4.53 8.16
C SER A 27 26.27 5.92 7.99
N GLN A 28 24.94 6.02 8.17
CA GLN A 28 24.28 7.26 8.53
C GLN A 28 23.19 7.02 9.61
N PRO A 29 23.02 7.94 10.57
CA PRO A 29 22.10 7.79 11.69
C PRO A 29 20.64 7.84 11.22
N THR A 30 19.81 6.92 11.76
CA THR A 30 18.37 6.79 11.49
C THR A 30 17.63 8.06 11.95
N GLN A 31 17.49 9.02 11.05
CA GLN A 31 16.40 9.99 11.12
C GLN A 31 15.25 9.41 10.30
N GLU A 32 14.21 8.96 11.00
CA GLU A 32 12.98 8.43 10.45
C GLU A 32 12.17 9.58 9.80
N GLY A 33 12.75 10.19 8.77
CA GLY A 33 12.09 11.14 7.91
C GLY A 33 11.14 10.38 7.03
N LYS A 34 9.83 10.53 7.28
CA LYS A 34 8.74 10.05 6.42
C LYS A 34 8.96 10.62 5.01
N THR A 35 9.73 9.90 4.19
CA THR A 35 9.99 10.26 2.81
C THR A 35 8.71 10.00 2.05
N MET A 36 7.88 11.03 1.91
CA MET A 36 6.68 10.97 1.10
C MET A 36 7.13 10.97 -0.36
N THR A 37 7.34 9.79 -0.93
CA THR A 37 7.62 9.66 -2.36
C THR A 37 6.42 10.20 -3.14
N ILE A 38 6.60 11.34 -3.81
CA ILE A 38 5.58 11.91 -4.69
C ILE A 38 5.47 11.05 -5.94
N ALA A 39 4.26 10.62 -6.28
CA ALA A 39 3.98 9.93 -7.54
C ALA A 39 4.30 10.85 -8.73
N ARG A 40 5.08 10.37 -9.69
CA ARG A 40 5.48 11.13 -10.89
C ARG A 40 5.12 10.35 -12.15
N VAL A 41 4.58 11.05 -13.15
CA VAL A 41 4.23 10.47 -14.46
C VAL A 41 5.48 9.92 -15.13
N GLY A 42 5.38 8.74 -15.74
CA GLY A 42 6.50 8.07 -16.42
C GLY A 42 7.50 7.37 -15.48
N HIS A 43 7.34 7.51 -14.17
CA HIS A 43 8.11 6.77 -13.18
C HIS A 43 7.31 5.58 -12.64
N GLN A 44 8.02 4.64 -12.00
CA GLN A 44 7.37 3.55 -11.29
C GLN A 44 6.45 4.11 -10.20
N ALA A 45 5.19 3.63 -10.18
CA ALA A 45 4.24 4.00 -9.15
C ALA A 45 4.76 3.59 -7.76
N PRO A 46 4.61 4.44 -6.72
CA PRO A 46 4.95 4.06 -5.36
C PRO A 46 4.19 2.80 -4.94
N ASP A 47 4.92 1.79 -4.48
CA ASP A 47 4.29 0.56 -4.02
C ASP A 47 3.63 0.81 -2.66
N PHE A 48 2.50 0.17 -2.42
CA PHE A 48 1.79 0.28 -1.16
C PHE A 48 1.05 -1.01 -0.84
N GLU A 49 0.87 -1.25 0.44
CA GLU A 49 0.05 -2.31 0.99
C GLU A 49 -1.17 -1.70 1.68
N ALA A 50 -2.36 -2.20 1.33
CA ALA A 50 -3.61 -1.75 1.93
C ALA A 50 -4.51 -2.94 2.30
N ASN A 51 -5.30 -2.76 3.36
CA ASN A 51 -6.41 -3.64 3.66
C ASN A 51 -7.59 -3.24 2.79
N VAL A 52 -8.16 -4.20 2.09
CA VAL A 52 -9.29 -3.99 1.18
C VAL A 52 -10.41 -4.95 1.52
N TYR A 53 -11.63 -4.51 1.25
CA TYR A 53 -12.79 -5.39 1.23
C TYR A 53 -13.05 -5.82 -0.21
N PHE A 54 -12.90 -7.11 -0.50
CA PHE A 54 -13.03 -7.67 -1.84
C PHE A 54 -13.80 -9.00 -1.78
N ASN A 55 -14.75 -9.20 -2.71
CA ASN A 55 -15.57 -10.43 -2.80
C ASN A 55 -16.18 -10.90 -1.47
N GLY A 56 -16.65 -9.98 -0.63
CA GLY A 56 -17.33 -10.31 0.63
C GLY A 56 -16.39 -10.50 1.84
N GLY A 57 -15.08 -10.33 1.68
CA GLY A 57 -14.09 -10.55 2.73
C GLY A 57 -13.02 -9.45 2.82
N PHE A 58 -12.35 -9.40 3.97
CA PHE A 58 -11.18 -8.54 4.17
C PHE A 58 -9.91 -9.27 3.74
N GLN A 59 -9.07 -8.59 2.97
CA GLN A 59 -7.76 -9.10 2.57
C GLN A 59 -6.74 -7.97 2.48
N THR A 60 -5.46 -8.31 2.55
CA THR A 60 -4.35 -7.39 2.30
C THR A 60 -3.94 -7.49 0.84
N MET A 61 -3.82 -6.36 0.14
CA MET A 61 -3.37 -6.28 -1.26
C MET A 61 -2.17 -5.35 -1.39
N ARG A 62 -1.24 -5.69 -2.28
CA ARG A 62 -0.13 -4.81 -2.68
C ARG A 62 -0.25 -4.38 -4.12
N LEU A 63 0.19 -3.16 -4.43
CA LEU A 63 0.21 -2.69 -5.82
C LEU A 63 1.13 -3.56 -6.70
N SER A 64 2.26 -4.03 -6.15
CA SER A 64 3.19 -4.94 -6.84
C SER A 64 2.57 -6.27 -7.30
N ASP A 65 1.50 -6.76 -6.67
CA ASP A 65 0.87 -8.05 -7.03
C ASP A 65 0.17 -7.99 -8.39
N TYR A 66 -0.14 -6.78 -8.87
CA TYR A 66 -0.87 -6.53 -10.11
C TYR A 66 0.01 -6.11 -11.28
N LYS A 67 1.34 -6.28 -11.18
CA LYS A 67 2.28 -6.02 -12.28
C LYS A 67 1.89 -6.79 -13.55
N GLY A 68 2.02 -6.13 -14.69
CA GLY A 68 1.64 -6.69 -16.00
C GLY A 68 0.17 -6.51 -16.38
N LYS A 69 -0.65 -5.90 -15.50
CA LYS A 69 -2.01 -5.46 -15.78
C LYS A 69 -2.08 -3.94 -15.76
N TRP A 70 -2.97 -3.35 -16.55
CA TRP A 70 -3.33 -1.94 -16.40
C TRP A 70 -4.22 -1.79 -15.17
N ILE A 71 -3.92 -0.78 -14.35
CA ILE A 71 -4.60 -0.50 -13.10
C ILE A 71 -5.00 0.97 -13.10
N VAL A 72 -6.23 1.25 -12.66
CA VAL A 72 -6.70 2.60 -12.36
C VAL A 72 -6.88 2.69 -10.85
N LEU A 73 -6.21 3.63 -10.21
CA LEU A 73 -6.31 3.89 -8.77
C LEU A 73 -7.02 5.24 -8.55
N CYS A 74 -8.14 5.22 -7.85
CA CYS A 74 -8.94 6.41 -7.56
C CYS A 74 -8.93 6.69 -6.06
N PHE A 75 -8.64 7.93 -5.67
CA PHE A 75 -8.80 8.42 -4.31
C PHE A 75 -10.10 9.22 -4.25
N TYR A 76 -10.89 9.01 -3.22
CA TYR A 76 -12.12 9.76 -2.95
C TYR A 76 -12.16 10.20 -1.48
N PRO A 77 -12.88 11.29 -1.14
CA PRO A 77 -12.72 11.96 0.14
C PRO A 77 -13.31 11.20 1.34
N GLY A 78 -14.36 10.41 1.15
CA GLY A 78 -14.95 9.62 2.23
C GLY A 78 -16.25 8.91 1.84
N ASP A 79 -16.54 7.85 2.58
CA ASP A 79 -17.80 7.09 2.46
C ASP A 79 -18.97 7.88 3.05
N PHE A 80 -20.18 7.67 2.50
CA PHE A 80 -21.43 8.28 2.98
C PHE A 80 -21.41 9.83 3.07
N THR A 81 -20.70 10.46 2.14
CA THR A 81 -20.67 11.92 1.99
C THR A 81 -21.82 12.41 1.08
N PHE A 82 -22.04 13.73 1.04
CA PHE A 82 -23.19 14.33 0.36
C PHE A 82 -23.10 14.18 -1.16
N VAL A 83 -24.27 13.97 -1.79
CA VAL A 83 -24.51 14.07 -3.24
C VAL A 83 -25.31 15.33 -3.56
#